data_AF-A0A969DAV6-F1
#
_entry.id   AF-A0A969DAV6-F1
#
_cell.length_a   1.000
_cell.length_b   1.000
_cell.length_c   1.000
_cell.angle_alpha   90.00
_cell.angle_beta   90.00
_cell.angle_gamma   90.00
#
_symmetry.space_group_name_H-M   'P 1'
#
loop_
_entity.id
_entity.type
_entity.pdbx_description
1 polymer ?
#
loop_
_entity_poly.entity_id
_entity_poly.type
_entity_poly.pdbx_seq_one_letter_code
_entity_poly.pdbx_strand_id
1 'polypeptide(L)' 'KLDLKQFYSLPIPKSYLYCTEDNVLPQGEQWGWHPRMSNRLGLFRLVQMPGSHEVMFSNPIGLAEKIIVAGRD' A
#
# COMPACT_ATOMS: atom_id res chain seq x y z
N LYS A 1 -18.34 -12.15 -8.04
CA LYS A 1 -17.08 -11.83 -7.33
C LYS A 1 -15.93 -12.11 -8.28
N LEU A 2 -14.93 -11.23 -8.38
CA LEU A 2 -13.80 -11.41 -9.29
C LEU A 2 -12.96 -12.63 -8.86
N ASP A 3 -12.61 -13.53 -9.78
CA ASP A 3 -11.71 -14.66 -9.50
C ASP A 3 -10.26 -14.15 -9.52
N LEU A 4 -9.59 -14.26 -8.38
CA LEU A 4 -8.22 -13.80 -8.17
C LEU A 4 -7.27 -14.95 -7.80
N LYS A 5 -7.66 -16.22 -8.02
CA LYS A 5 -6.84 -17.39 -7.65
C LYS A 5 -5.41 -17.29 -8.20
N GLN A 6 -5.26 -16.89 -9.46
CA GLN A 6 -3.95 -16.74 -10.09
C GLN A 6 -3.09 -15.67 -9.40
N PHE A 7 -3.67 -14.51 -9.04
CA PHE A 7 -2.94 -13.45 -8.33
C PHE A 7 -2.37 -13.97 -7.01
N TYR A 8 -3.18 -14.73 -6.26
CA TYR A 8 -2.79 -15.30 -4.98
C TYR A 8 -1.80 -16.45 -5.09
N SER A 9 -1.70 -17.14 -6.23
CA SER A 9 -0.73 -18.22 -6.44
C SER A 9 0.66 -17.73 -6.86
N LEU A 10 0.83 -16.46 -7.22
CA LEU A 10 2.12 -15.94 -7.68
C LEU A 10 3.15 -15.83 -6.54
N PRO A 11 4.37 -16.40 -6.70
CA PRO A 11 5.43 -16.33 -5.69
C PRO A 11 6.15 -14.96 -5.66
N ILE A 12 5.62 -13.97 -6.38
CA ILE A 12 6.21 -12.63 -6.48
C ILE A 12 6.05 -11.92 -5.12
N PRO A 13 7.14 -11.44 -4.49
CA PRO A 13 7.07 -10.65 -3.26
C PRO A 13 6.21 -9.40 -3.43
N LYS A 14 5.57 -8.95 -2.35
CA LYS A 14 4.57 -7.88 -2.39
C LYS A 14 4.92 -6.85 -1.34
N SER A 15 4.69 -5.58 -1.67
CA SER A 15 4.83 -4.46 -0.75
C SER A 15 3.55 -3.63 -0.75
N TYR A 16 3.25 -3.00 0.38
CA TYR A 16 2.17 -2.03 0.51
C TYR A 16 2.77 -0.73 1.03
N LEU A 17 2.84 0.28 0.18
CA LEU A 17 3.24 1.64 0.56
C LEU A 17 1.99 2.41 0.98
N TYR A 18 1.93 2.81 2.24
CA TYR A 18 0.77 3.45 2.84
C TYR A 18 1.11 4.88 3.32
N CYS A 19 0.39 5.85 2.75
CA CYS A 19 0.38 7.23 3.20
C CYS A 19 -0.62 7.39 4.34
N THR A 20 -0.17 7.79 5.53
CA THR A 20 -0.98 7.68 6.76
C THR A 20 -2.18 8.61 6.84
N GLU A 21 -2.21 9.67 6.03
CA GLU A 21 -3.26 10.67 5.95
C GLU A 21 -4.09 10.53 4.66
N ASP A 22 -3.92 9.43 3.91
CA ASP A 22 -4.82 9.07 2.81
C ASP A 22 -6.19 8.68 3.35
N ASN A 23 -7.15 9.58 3.14
CA ASN A 23 -8.54 9.43 3.55
C ASN A 23 -9.52 9.34 2.37
N VAL A 24 -9.04 8.93 1.17
CA VAL A 24 -9.96 8.70 0.03
C VAL A 24 -10.97 7.61 0.36
N LEU A 25 -10.55 6.60 1.10
CA LEU A 25 -11.44 5.69 1.79
C LEU A 25 -11.47 6.01 3.29
N PRO A 26 -12.63 5.93 3.96
CA PRO A 26 -12.72 6.12 5.40
C PRO A 26 -11.77 5.17 6.14
N GLN A 27 -11.02 5.72 7.08
CA GLN A 27 -10.16 4.96 7.97
C GLN A 27 -10.99 3.95 8.77
N GLY A 28 -10.40 2.79 9.07
CA GLY A 28 -11.01 1.76 9.90
C GLY A 28 -11.28 0.43 9.18
N GLU A 29 -11.99 -0.46 9.88
CA GLU A 29 -12.04 -1.88 9.57
C GLU A 29 -12.82 -2.22 8.30
N GLN A 30 -13.74 -1.36 7.85
CA GLN A 30 -14.57 -1.66 6.69
C GLN A 30 -13.83 -1.42 5.38
N TRP A 31 -13.19 -0.25 5.24
CA TRP A 31 -12.68 0.26 3.96
C TRP A 31 -11.25 0.79 3.99
N GLY A 32 -10.61 0.90 5.16
CA GLY A 32 -9.29 1.52 5.27
C GLY A 32 -8.21 0.84 4.44
N TRP A 33 -7.29 1.63 3.88
CA TRP A 33 -6.16 1.11 3.10
C TRP A 33 -5.29 0.15 3.93
N HIS A 34 -4.98 0.55 5.16
CA HIS A 34 -4.25 -0.28 6.12
C HIS A 34 -4.94 -0.22 7.49
N PRO A 35 -5.13 -1.37 8.19
CA PRO A 35 -4.70 -2.71 7.81
C PRO A 35 -5.68 -3.47 6.88
N ARG A 36 -6.88 -2.94 6.63
CA ARG A 36 -7.97 -3.71 6.00
C ARG A 36 -7.69 -4.15 4.55
N MET A 37 -7.28 -3.24 3.65
CA MET A 37 -6.98 -3.61 2.26
C MET A 37 -5.61 -4.29 2.15
N SER A 38 -4.59 -3.80 2.85
CA SER A 38 -3.25 -4.38 2.82
C SER A 38 -3.22 -5.85 3.27
N ASN A 39 -3.99 -6.22 4.30
CA ASN A 39 -4.01 -7.61 4.81
C ASN A 39 -4.51 -8.62 3.77
N ARG A 40 -5.20 -8.17 2.72
CA ARG A 40 -5.63 -9.03 1.61
C ARG A 40 -4.45 -9.55 0.79
N LEU A 41 -3.23 -9.03 0.96
CA LEU A 41 -2.02 -9.49 0.26
C LEU A 41 -1.37 -10.73 0.89
N GLY A 42 -1.76 -11.12 2.12
CA GLY A 42 -1.09 -12.20 2.86
C GLY A 42 0.26 -11.73 3.40
N LEU A 43 1.36 -12.36 2.99
CA LEU A 43 2.71 -11.92 3.36
C LEU A 43 3.13 -10.75 2.46
N PHE A 44 3.43 -9.60 3.06
CA PHE A 44 3.90 -8.41 2.34
C PHE A 44 4.81 -7.56 3.22
N ARG A 45 5.63 -6.70 2.59
CA ARG A 45 6.39 -5.64 3.26
C ARG A 45 5.52 -4.39 3.40
N LEU A 46 5.29 -3.93 4.62
CA LEU A 46 4.65 -2.65 4.87
C LEU A 46 5.71 -1.52 4.84
N VAL A 47 5.46 -0.49 4.04
CA VAL A 47 6.23 0.75 4.05
C VAL A 47 5.26 1.90 4.32
N GLN A 48 5.60 2.77 5.26
CA GLN A 48 4.77 3.91 5.62
C GLN A 48 5.50 5.23 5.42
N MET A 49 4.72 6.26 5.11
CA MET A 49 5.14 7.65 5.09
C MET A 49 3.97 8.58 5.43
N PRO A 50 4.23 9.78 5.95
CA PRO A 50 3.22 10.82 6.03
C PRO A 50 2.84 11.31 4.63
N GLY A 51 1.58 11.65 4.42
CA GLY A 51 1.04 12.18 3.18
C GLY A 51 -0.43 11.80 2.95
N SER A 52 -1.08 12.56 2.06
CA SER A 52 -2.42 12.22 1.57
C SER A 52 -2.34 11.20 0.42
N HIS A 53 -3.50 10.89 -0.17
CA HIS A 53 -3.60 10.09 -1.39
C HIS A 53 -2.75 10.64 -2.54
N GLU A 54 -2.63 11.97 -2.62
CA GLU A 54 -1.92 12.66 -3.67
C GLU A 54 -0.56 13.22 -3.21
N VAL A 55 0.15 12.47 -2.36
CA VAL A 55 1.47 12.87 -1.82
C VAL A 55 2.52 13.17 -2.90
N MET A 56 2.33 12.69 -4.13
CA MET A 56 3.23 13.02 -5.24
C MET A 56 3.27 14.52 -5.56
N PHE A 57 2.23 15.30 -5.23
CA PHE A 57 2.23 16.75 -5.44
C PHE A 57 2.86 17.53 -4.28
N SER A 58 2.79 17.00 -3.05
CA SER A 58 3.29 17.68 -1.85
C SER A 58 4.69 17.24 -1.42
N ASN A 59 5.04 15.98 -1.66
CA ASN A 59 6.35 15.41 -1.35
C ASN A 59 6.77 14.33 -2.37
N PRO A 60 7.02 14.71 -3.64
CA PRO A 60 7.42 13.77 -4.69
C PRO A 60 8.73 13.04 -4.38
N ILE A 61 9.70 13.72 -3.76
CA ILE A 61 11.01 13.14 -3.44
C ILE A 61 10.86 12.06 -2.37
N GLY A 62 10.16 12.36 -1.27
CA GLY A 62 9.92 11.38 -0.21
C GLY A 62 9.11 10.19 -0.70
N LEU A 63 8.14 10.40 -1.61
CA LEU A 63 7.42 9.28 -2.24
C LEU A 63 8.37 8.40 -3.07
N ALA A 64 9.22 8.99 -3.90
CA ALA A 64 10.18 8.25 -4.72
C ALA A 64 11.14 7.41 -3.86
N GLU A 65 11.68 7.98 -2.79
CA GLU A 65 12.53 7.26 -1.83
C GLU A 65 11.79 6.06 -1.20
N LYS A 66 10.51 6.24 -0.85
CA LYS A 66 9.70 5.18 -0.23
C LYS A 66 9.31 4.09 -1.22
N ILE A 67 9.11 4.42 -2.50
CA ILE A 67 8.95 3.43 -3.57
C ILE A 67 10.21 2.57 -3.70
N ILE A 68 11.40 3.18 -3.68
CA ILE A 68 12.68 2.44 -3.67
C ILE A 68 12.75 1.52 -2.45
N VAL A 69 12.41 2.01 -1.25
CA VAL A 69 12.39 1.18 -0.03
C VAL A 69 11.36 0.05 -0.11
N ALA A 70 10.21 0.27 -0.74
CA ALA A 70 9.20 -0.77 -0.93
C ALA A 70 9.66 -1.82 -1.94
N GLY A 71 10.37 -1.42 -2.99
CA GLY A 71 10.83 -2.28 -4.07
C GLY A 71 12.22 -2.91 -3.89
N ARG A 72 13.01 -2.47 -2.91
CA ARG A 72 14.37 -3.00 -2.69
C ARG A 72 14.30 -4.48 -2.28
N ASP A 73 15.00 -5.33 -3.03
CA ASP A 73 15.48 -6.66 -2.68
C ASP A 73 16.55 -7.05 -3.71
#